data_AF-A0A0V0QD92-F1
#
_entry.id   AF-A0A0V0QD92-F1
#
_cell.length_a   1.000
_cell.length_b   1.000
_cell.length_c   1.000
_cell.angle_alpha   90.00
_cell.angle_beta   90.00
_cell.angle_gamma   90.00
#
_symmetry.space_group_name_H-M   'P 1'
#
loop_
_entity.id
_entity.type
_entity.pdbx_description
1 polymer ?
#
loop_
_entity_poly.entity_id
_entity_poly.type
_entity_poly.pdbx_seq_one_letter_code
_entity_poly.pdbx_strand_id
1 'polypeptide(L)'
;MSNKEIYRILAFEFANEDSQNLKISMISEMVSNLFYPNDQIGDSRNKFKLLIEKAFEQYSSNNNQEITEDNFCKAMESIEQYVNDETNERFLTKIFRRHDKDKDGFLNLEEFRQLMQNYKDKNVKEEDLNELYQKICLGNKDGVSLENFKKFSM
;
A
#
# COMPACT_ATOMS: atom_id res chain seq x y z
N MET A 1 12.51 -2.06 -1.96
CA MET A 1 12.04 -1.02 -1.00
C MET A 1 11.91 -1.65 0.39
N SER A 2 11.75 -0.86 1.46
CA SER A 2 11.41 -1.42 2.79
C SER A 2 9.90 -1.66 2.92
N ASN A 3 9.45 -2.64 3.73
CA ASN A 3 8.03 -2.85 4.06
C ASN A 3 7.34 -1.56 4.54
N LYS A 4 8.07 -0.69 5.25
CA LYS A 4 7.62 0.63 5.67
C LYS A 4 7.13 1.50 4.51
N GLU A 5 7.77 1.39 3.36
CA GLU A 5 7.45 2.15 2.16
C GLU A 5 6.14 1.62 1.53
N ILE A 6 5.94 0.30 1.52
CA ILE A 6 4.67 -0.33 1.08
C ILE A 6 3.52 0.10 2.00
N TYR A 7 3.74 0.10 3.32
CA TYR A 7 2.75 0.56 4.29
C TYR A 7 2.40 2.03 4.09
N ARG A 8 3.36 2.86 3.69
CA ARG A 8 3.11 4.27 3.40
C ARG A 8 2.23 4.47 2.17
N ILE A 9 2.44 3.70 1.10
CA ILE A 9 1.55 3.72 -0.08
C ILE A 9 0.14 3.36 0.34
N LEU A 10 0.00 2.31 1.17
CA LEU A 10 -1.30 1.88 1.68
C LEU A 10 -1.94 2.99 2.50
N ALA A 11 -1.21 3.58 3.46
CA ALA A 11 -1.71 4.69 4.26
C ALA A 11 -2.19 5.86 3.40
N PHE A 12 -1.48 6.21 2.32
CA PHE A 12 -1.92 7.26 1.41
C PHE A 12 -3.16 6.86 0.61
N GLU A 13 -3.22 5.62 0.12
CA GLU A 13 -4.38 5.11 -0.63
C GLU A 13 -5.67 5.17 0.20
N PHE A 14 -5.55 4.90 1.50
CA PHE A 14 -6.68 4.91 2.43
C PHE A 14 -7.01 6.25 3.04
N ALA A 15 -6.11 7.24 2.91
CA ALA A 15 -6.39 8.58 3.36
C ALA A 15 -7.40 9.19 2.40
N ASN A 16 -8.61 9.50 2.89
CA ASN A 16 -9.57 10.27 2.10
C ASN A 16 -8.93 11.59 1.66
N GLU A 17 -9.21 12.03 0.44
CA GLU A 17 -8.67 13.27 -0.16
C GLU A 17 -8.80 14.51 0.75
N ASP A 18 -9.76 14.50 1.68
CA ASP A 18 -10.08 15.58 2.62
C ASP A 18 -9.63 15.37 4.07
N SER A 19 -9.05 14.22 4.45
CA SER A 19 -8.70 13.94 5.85
C SER A 19 -7.31 13.33 5.99
N GLN A 20 -6.46 14.02 6.78
CA GLN A 20 -5.14 13.52 7.19
C GLN A 20 -5.21 12.30 8.14
N ASN A 21 -6.43 11.85 8.46
CA ASN A 21 -6.72 10.85 9.44
C ASN A 21 -7.36 9.63 8.78
N LEU A 22 -6.85 8.46 9.14
CA LEU A 22 -7.30 7.17 8.66
C LEU A 22 -8.18 6.50 9.72
N LYS A 23 -9.36 6.02 9.33
CA LYS A 23 -10.21 5.26 10.25
C LYS A 23 -9.70 3.84 10.40
N ILE A 24 -9.45 3.42 11.64
CA ILE A 24 -8.95 2.07 11.97
C ILE A 24 -9.88 1.00 11.42
N SER A 25 -11.20 1.19 11.50
CA SER A 25 -12.19 0.24 11.00
C SER A 25 -12.14 0.04 9.48
N MET A 26 -11.80 1.08 8.72
CA MET A 26 -11.66 0.99 7.25
C MET A 26 -10.38 0.25 6.89
N ILE A 27 -9.29 0.53 7.62
CA ILE A 27 -8.01 -0.15 7.43
C ILE A 27 -8.11 -1.62 7.81
N SER A 28 -8.64 -1.92 9.00
CA SER A 28 -8.75 -3.29 9.51
C SER A 28 -9.56 -4.16 8.56
N GLU A 29 -10.65 -3.63 8.00
CA GLU A 29 -11.47 -4.29 7.00
C GLU A 29 -10.73 -4.53 5.69
N MET A 30 -10.01 -3.53 5.18
CA MET A 30 -9.26 -3.67 3.93
C MET A 30 -8.10 -4.65 4.07
N VAL A 31 -7.29 -4.49 5.11
CA VAL A 31 -6.11 -5.33 5.37
C VAL A 31 -6.55 -6.76 5.62
N SER A 32 -7.62 -6.99 6.41
CA SER A 32 -8.14 -8.35 6.60
C SER A 32 -8.69 -8.98 5.33
N ASN A 33 -9.38 -8.22 4.47
CA ASN A 33 -9.81 -8.70 3.15
C ASN A 33 -8.64 -9.04 2.22
N LEU A 34 -7.50 -8.34 2.37
CA LEU A 34 -6.31 -8.58 1.56
C LEU A 34 -5.54 -9.83 2.01
N PHE A 35 -5.48 -10.07 3.31
CA PHE A 35 -4.84 -11.26 3.88
C PHE A 35 -5.70 -12.51 3.69
N TYR A 36 -7.02 -12.38 3.81
CA TYR A 36 -7.97 -13.49 3.73
C TYR A 36 -9.02 -13.28 2.61
N PRO A 37 -8.61 -13.13 1.34
CA PRO A 37 -9.54 -12.82 0.25
C PRO A 37 -10.49 -13.99 -0.08
N ASN A 38 -10.09 -15.22 0.26
CA ASN A 38 -10.84 -16.45 0.00
C ASN A 38 -11.52 -17.02 1.25
N ASP A 39 -11.50 -16.32 2.40
CA ASP A 39 -12.15 -16.80 3.62
C ASP A 39 -13.67 -16.58 3.54
N GLN A 40 -14.36 -17.60 3.01
CA GLN A 40 -15.81 -17.59 2.81
C GLN A 40 -16.60 -17.60 4.13
N ILE A 41 -16.01 -18.18 5.17
CA ILE A 41 -16.63 -18.30 6.50
C ILE A 41 -16.41 -17.00 7.30
N GLY A 42 -15.30 -16.30 7.03
CA GLY A 42 -14.97 -15.01 7.62
C GLY A 42 -14.40 -15.10 9.03
N ASP A 43 -14.24 -16.29 9.60
CA ASP A 43 -13.76 -16.48 10.97
C ASP A 43 -12.29 -16.07 11.12
N SER A 44 -11.44 -16.42 10.14
CA SER A 44 -10.03 -16.01 10.15
C SER A 44 -9.87 -14.54 9.78
N ARG A 45 -10.64 -14.06 8.80
CA ARG A 45 -10.68 -12.65 8.43
C ARG A 45 -11.12 -11.76 9.59
N ASN A 46 -12.19 -12.12 10.30
CA ASN A 46 -12.70 -11.34 11.43
C ASN A 46 -11.74 -11.37 12.62
N LYS A 47 -11.11 -12.51 12.90
CA LYS A 47 -10.06 -12.60 13.93
C LYS A 47 -8.88 -11.69 13.62
N PHE A 48 -8.43 -11.69 12.37
CA PHE A 48 -7.33 -10.82 11.94
C PHE A 48 -7.73 -9.35 11.91
N LYS A 49 -8.95 -9.03 11.47
CA LYS A 49 -9.54 -7.68 11.57
C LYS A 49 -9.46 -7.17 13.01
N LEU A 50 -9.92 -7.96 13.97
CA LEU A 50 -9.90 -7.60 15.38
C LEU A 50 -8.47 -7.43 15.93
N LEU A 51 -7.52 -8.25 15.45
CA LEU A 51 -6.11 -8.13 15.78
C LEU A 51 -5.53 -6.79 15.29
N ILE A 52 -5.84 -6.40 14.05
CA ILE A 52 -5.44 -5.11 13.47
C ILE A 52 -6.06 -3.98 14.28
N GLU A 53 -7.36 -4.02 14.56
CA GLU A 53 -8.04 -2.98 15.32
C GLU A 53 -7.37 -2.77 16.67
N LYS A 54 -7.12 -3.84 17.43
CA LYS A 54 -6.41 -3.79 18.71
C LYS A 54 -4.98 -3.26 18.59
N ALA A 55 -4.24 -3.70 17.58
CA ALA A 55 -2.88 -3.25 17.33
C ALA A 55 -2.82 -1.76 16.95
N PHE A 56 -3.89 -1.23 16.36
CA PHE A 56 -3.99 0.16 15.90
C PHE A 56 -4.59 1.07 16.97
N GLU A 57 -5.43 0.56 17.89
CA GLU A 57 -6.02 1.30 19.00
C GLU A 57 -4.95 2.00 19.86
N GLN A 58 -3.83 1.32 20.16
CA GLN A 58 -2.71 1.88 20.92
C GLN A 58 -2.00 3.05 20.21
N TYR A 59 -2.14 3.15 18.89
CA TYR A 59 -1.59 4.26 18.08
C TYR A 59 -2.66 5.28 17.68
N SER A 60 -3.92 5.04 18.03
CA SER A 60 -5.03 5.96 17.77
C SER A 60 -4.95 7.15 18.70
N SER A 61 -4.94 8.34 18.12
CA SER A 61 -4.98 9.58 18.87
C SER A 61 -6.43 10.05 18.86
N ASN A 62 -7.20 9.65 19.88
CA ASN A 62 -8.58 10.04 20.22
C ASN A 62 -9.63 8.92 20.19
N ASN A 63 -10.73 9.14 20.93
CA ASN A 63 -11.98 8.34 20.94
C ASN A 63 -12.65 8.17 19.55
N ASN A 64 -12.07 8.73 18.48
CA ASN A 64 -12.59 8.65 17.12
C ASN A 64 -12.03 7.48 16.30
N GLN A 65 -11.12 6.66 16.86
CA GLN A 65 -10.49 5.54 16.14
C GLN A 65 -9.80 6.00 14.84
N GLU A 66 -9.15 7.15 14.91
CA GLU A 66 -8.39 7.76 13.82
C GLU A 66 -6.89 7.62 14.09
N ILE A 67 -6.13 7.29 13.05
CA ILE A 67 -4.66 7.19 13.10
C ILE A 67 -4.04 8.04 11.99
N THR A 68 -2.85 8.59 12.26
CA THR A 68 -2.07 9.33 11.27
C THR A 68 -1.26 8.36 10.39
N GLU A 69 -0.75 8.83 9.25
CA GLU A 69 0.14 8.06 8.35
C GLU A 69 1.36 7.47 9.10
N ASP A 70 1.98 8.25 10.00
CA ASP A 70 3.15 7.79 10.78
C ASP A 70 2.78 6.69 11.78
N ASN A 71 1.63 6.83 12.44
CA ASN A 71 1.11 5.84 13.38
C ASN A 71 0.63 4.58 12.65
N PHE A 72 0.13 4.70 11.42
CA PHE A 72 -0.22 3.57 10.56
C PHE A 72 1.00 2.70 10.28
N CYS A 73 2.12 3.29 9.91
CA CYS A 73 3.34 2.53 9.64
C CYS A 73 3.78 1.74 10.89
N LYS A 74 3.80 2.37 12.06
CA LYS A 74 4.15 1.71 13.33
C LYS A 74 3.19 0.58 13.69
N ALA A 75 1.90 0.78 13.43
CA ALA A 75 0.88 -0.23 13.68
C ALA A 75 1.00 -1.41 12.71
N MET A 76 1.32 -1.15 11.44
CA MET A 76 1.65 -2.17 10.44
C MET A 76 2.92 -2.95 10.81
N GLU A 77 3.96 -2.29 11.30
CA GLU A 77 5.17 -2.95 11.82
C GLU A 77 4.84 -3.94 12.94
N SER A 78 3.85 -3.64 13.79
CA SER A 78 3.42 -4.55 14.87
C SER A 78 2.77 -5.84 14.37
N ILE A 79 2.20 -5.81 13.16
CA ILE A 79 1.55 -6.97 12.53
C ILE A 79 2.38 -7.53 11.35
N GLU A 80 3.59 -7.01 11.12
CA GLU A 80 4.49 -7.43 10.05
C GLU A 80 4.85 -8.91 10.14
N GLN A 81 4.96 -9.46 11.35
CA GLN A 81 5.18 -10.90 11.57
C GLN A 81 4.10 -11.79 10.96
N TYR A 82 2.90 -11.25 10.69
CA TYR A 82 1.82 -11.96 10.02
C TYR A 82 1.85 -11.74 8.49
N VAL A 83 2.56 -10.70 8.02
CA VAL A 83 2.77 -10.42 6.59
C VAL A 83 3.81 -11.41 6.07
N ASN A 84 3.44 -12.17 5.04
CA ASN A 84 4.35 -13.04 4.31
C ASN A 84 4.55 -12.52 2.88
N ASP A 85 5.48 -13.13 2.13
CA ASP A 85 5.75 -12.77 0.73
C ASP A 85 4.50 -12.81 -0.16
N GLU A 86 3.58 -13.77 0.06
CA GLU A 86 2.32 -13.85 -0.70
C GLU A 86 1.42 -12.64 -0.44
N THR A 87 1.30 -12.23 0.82
CA THR A 87 0.51 -11.05 1.20
C THR A 87 1.15 -9.77 0.66
N ASN A 88 2.47 -9.63 0.78
CA ASN A 88 3.21 -8.52 0.18
C ASN A 88 3.02 -8.46 -1.34
N GLU A 89 3.08 -9.61 -2.00
CA GLU A 89 2.84 -9.69 -3.44
C GLU A 89 1.43 -9.24 -3.80
N ARG A 90 0.42 -9.64 -3.02
CA ARG A 90 -0.98 -9.20 -3.22
C ARG A 90 -1.14 -7.70 -3.00
N PHE A 91 -0.46 -7.12 -2.00
CA PHE A 91 -0.45 -5.68 -1.79
C PHE A 91 0.09 -4.94 -3.00
N LEU A 92 1.30 -5.30 -3.45
CA LEU A 92 1.94 -4.69 -4.61
C LEU A 92 1.10 -4.86 -5.87
N THR A 93 0.50 -6.04 -6.07
CA THR A 93 -0.37 -6.32 -7.22
C THR A 93 -1.64 -5.47 -7.19
N LYS A 94 -2.25 -5.26 -6.02
CA LYS A 94 -3.47 -4.44 -5.91
C LYS A 94 -3.17 -2.96 -6.12
N ILE A 95 -2.06 -2.46 -5.58
CA ILE A 95 -1.57 -1.10 -5.82
C ILE A 95 -1.33 -0.92 -7.32
N PHE A 96 -0.57 -1.82 -7.94
CA PHE A 96 -0.27 -1.80 -9.37
C PHE A 96 -1.55 -1.74 -10.21
N ARG A 97 -2.47 -2.70 -10.03
CA ARG A 97 -3.73 -2.79 -10.79
C ARG A 97 -4.67 -1.60 -10.62
N ARG A 98 -4.52 -0.84 -9.53
CA ARG A 98 -5.31 0.37 -9.31
C ARG A 98 -4.76 1.57 -10.09
N HIS A 99 -3.44 1.61 -10.24
CA HIS A 99 -2.75 2.68 -10.96
C HIS A 99 -2.63 2.41 -12.46
N ASP A 100 -2.66 1.14 -12.87
CA ASP A 100 -2.83 0.65 -14.25
C ASP A 100 -4.29 0.90 -14.69
N LYS A 101 -4.56 2.12 -15.19
CA LYS A 101 -5.92 2.61 -15.49
C LYS A 101 -6.45 2.04 -16.80
N ASP A 102 -5.56 1.89 -17.78
CA ASP A 102 -5.88 1.29 -19.08
C ASP A 102 -5.85 -0.25 -19.04
N LYS A 103 -5.33 -0.85 -17.96
CA LYS A 103 -5.34 -2.30 -17.69
C LYS A 103 -4.54 -3.07 -18.74
N ASP A 104 -3.51 -2.44 -19.27
CA ASP A 104 -2.61 -3.05 -20.24
C ASP A 104 -1.56 -3.95 -19.54
N GLY A 105 -1.49 -3.88 -18.21
CA GLY A 105 -0.56 -4.65 -17.39
C GLY A 105 0.80 -3.98 -17.21
N PHE A 106 0.94 -2.72 -17.63
CA PHE A 106 2.10 -1.86 -17.52
C PHE A 106 1.70 -0.54 -16.86
N LEU A 107 2.62 0.06 -16.09
CA LEU A 107 2.45 1.44 -15.67
C LEU A 107 3.18 2.32 -16.67
N ASN A 108 2.43 3.14 -17.38
CA ASN A 108 3.01 4.20 -18.20
C ASN A 108 3.60 5.31 -17.29
N LEU A 109 4.30 6.27 -17.89
CA LEU A 109 4.99 7.32 -17.13
C LEU A 109 4.02 8.15 -16.27
N GLU A 110 2.82 8.45 -16.77
CA GLU A 110 1.83 9.23 -16.05
C GLU A 110 1.26 8.45 -14.86
N GLU A 111 0.95 7.16 -15.05
CA GLU A 111 0.44 6.28 -14.00
C GLU A 111 1.48 6.00 -12.91
N PHE A 112 2.72 5.75 -13.33
CA PHE A 112 3.84 5.60 -12.42
C PHE A 112 4.08 6.90 -11.64
N ARG A 113 3.97 8.06 -12.29
CA ARG A 113 4.08 9.36 -11.62
C ARG A 113 2.95 9.56 -10.60
N GLN A 114 1.71 9.20 -10.92
CA GLN A 114 0.62 9.28 -9.94
C GLN A 114 0.87 8.34 -8.75
N LEU A 115 1.34 7.12 -9.01
CA LEU A 115 1.72 6.18 -7.96
C LEU A 115 2.86 6.74 -7.08
N MET A 116 3.87 7.38 -7.68
CA MET A 116 4.99 8.01 -6.97
C MET A 116 4.61 9.31 -6.25
N GLN A 117 3.61 10.04 -6.73
CA GLN A 117 3.06 11.20 -6.02
C GLN A 117 2.31 10.77 -4.74
N ASN A 118 1.60 9.64 -4.81
CA ASN A 118 0.99 8.99 -3.64
C ASN A 118 2.03 8.52 -2.63
N TYR A 119 3.27 8.30 -3.05
CA TYR A 119 4.40 7.99 -2.17
C TYR A 119 4.77 9.14 -1.23
N LYS A 120 4.27 10.36 -1.49
CA LYS A 120 4.42 11.56 -0.65
C LYS A 120 5.85 11.87 -0.20
N ASP A 121 6.85 11.40 -0.93
CA ASP A 121 8.18 11.96 -0.81
C ASP A 121 8.18 13.29 -1.57
N LYS A 122 7.83 14.37 -0.85
CA LYS A 122 7.73 15.74 -1.38
C LYS A 122 9.04 16.25 -2.01
N ASN A 123 10.10 15.45 -1.95
CA ASN A 123 11.42 15.78 -2.47
C ASN A 123 11.76 15.06 -3.80
N VAL A 124 10.92 14.16 -4.32
CA VAL A 124 11.21 13.57 -5.64
C VAL A 124 10.89 14.59 -6.73
N LYS A 125 11.91 15.03 -7.45
CA LYS A 125 11.73 15.90 -8.62
C LYS A 125 11.25 15.08 -9.81
N GLU A 126 10.65 15.75 -10.79
CA GLU A 126 10.23 15.11 -12.04
C GLU A 126 11.40 14.43 -12.77
N GLU A 127 12.58 15.01 -12.68
CA GLU A 127 13.82 14.48 -13.26
C GLU A 127 14.20 13.14 -12.62
N ASP A 128 14.22 13.08 -11.28
CA ASP A 128 14.48 11.84 -10.53
C ASP A 128 13.41 10.76 -10.81
N LEU A 129 12.15 11.15 -11.00
CA LEU A 129 11.06 10.22 -11.36
C LEU A 129 11.25 9.62 -12.75
N ASN A 130 11.65 10.43 -13.74
CA ASN A 130 11.94 9.94 -15.08
C ASN A 130 13.14 8.99 -15.06
N GLU A 131 14.21 9.32 -14.34
CA GLU A 131 15.37 8.43 -14.20
C GLU A 131 14.98 7.12 -13.49
N LEU A 132 14.17 7.21 -12.44
CA LEU A 132 13.66 6.04 -11.73
C LEU A 132 12.78 5.17 -12.62
N TYR A 133 11.86 5.78 -13.36
CA TYR A 133 11.01 5.10 -14.33
C TYR A 133 11.86 4.34 -15.35
N GLN A 134 12.84 5.00 -15.97
CA GLN A 134 13.76 4.38 -16.93
C GLN A 134 14.56 3.22 -16.30
N LYS A 135 14.98 3.40 -15.04
CA LYS A 135 15.72 2.37 -14.30
C LYS A 135 14.88 1.14 -13.98
N ILE A 136 13.58 1.29 -13.74
CA ILE A 136 12.66 0.18 -13.45
C ILE A 136 12.13 -0.44 -14.76
N CYS A 137 12.08 0.35 -15.82
CA CYS A 137 11.59 -0.05 -17.14
C CYS A 137 12.51 -1.07 -17.85
N LEU A 138 13.69 -1.44 -17.29
CA LEU A 138 14.71 -2.41 -17.80
C LEU A 138 14.31 -3.24 -19.03
N GLY A 139 14.30 -2.60 -20.21
CA GLY A 139 14.10 -3.27 -21.50
C GLY A 139 12.66 -3.46 -21.99
N ASN A 140 11.64 -3.00 -21.28
CA ASN A 140 10.23 -3.07 -21.71
C ASN A 140 9.78 -1.71 -22.25
N LYS A 141 9.52 -1.60 -23.56
CA LYS A 141 9.11 -0.32 -24.17
C LYS A 141 7.70 0.12 -23.76
N ASP A 142 6.89 -0.84 -23.32
CA ASP A 142 5.50 -0.63 -22.94
C ASP A 142 5.35 -0.05 -21.52
N GLY A 143 6.40 -0.08 -20.69
CA GLY A 143 6.44 0.61 -19.40
C GLY A 143 6.88 -0.26 -18.23
N VAL A 144 6.48 0.12 -17.01
CA VAL A 144 6.84 -0.63 -15.79
C VAL A 144 5.87 -1.79 -15.60
N SER A 145 6.33 -3.02 -15.85
CA SER A 145 5.54 -4.23 -15.60
C SER A 145 5.39 -4.51 -14.10
N LEU A 146 4.38 -5.31 -13.74
CA LEU A 146 4.18 -5.76 -12.36
C LEU A 146 5.42 -6.47 -11.77
N GLU A 147 6.13 -7.26 -12.58
CA GLU A 147 7.35 -7.94 -12.14
C GLU A 147 8.45 -6.93 -11.80
N ASN A 148 8.66 -5.92 -12.66
CA ASN A 148 9.66 -4.89 -12.42
C ASN A 148 9.29 -4.02 -11.22
N PHE A 149 8.00 -3.71 -11.07
CA PHE A 149 7.48 -3.01 -9.90
C PHE A 149 7.75 -3.79 -8.61
N LYS A 150 7.47 -5.11 -8.59
CA LYS A 150 7.77 -5.98 -7.45
C LYS A 150 9.26 -6.04 -7.15
N LYS A 151 10.13 -6.19 -8.15
CA LYS A 151 11.59 -6.20 -7.98
C LYS A 151 12.14 -4.89 -7.44
N PHE A 152 11.50 -3.77 -7.77
CA PHE A 152 11.84 -2.47 -7.21
C PHE A 152 11.37 -2.34 -5.75
N SER A 153 10.22 -2.94 -5.43
CA SER A 153 9.62 -2.92 -4.10
C SER A 153 10.18 -3.94 -3.11
N MET A 154 10.77 -5.05 -3.55
CA MET A 154 11.56 -5.99 -2.73
C MET A 154 12.98 -5.48 -2.46
#